data_AF-A0A538R563-F1
#
_entry.id   AF-A0A538R563-F1
#
_cell.length_a   1.000
_cell.length_b   1.000
_cell.length_c   1.000
_cell.angle_alpha   90.00
_cell.angle_beta   90.00
_cell.angle_gamma   90.00
#
_symmetry.space_group_name_H-M   'P 1'
#
loop_
_entity.id
_entity.type
_entity.pdbx_description
1 polymer ?
#
loop_
_entity_poly.entity_id
_entity_poly.type
_entity_poly.pdbx_seq_one_letter_code
_entity_poly.pdbx_strand_id
1 'polypeptide(L)' 'MTDELPFPESLCHRCRHLRIVRSAKGSCFLMCQEPSLPKYTAQPVRACRGFAPPGPPGSGALGTE' A
#
# COMPACT_ATOMS: atom_id res chain seq x y z
N MET A 1 -3.63 -18.32 5.11
CA MET A 1 -2.62 -17.73 6.00
C MET A 1 -2.41 -16.28 5.57
N THR A 2 -3.18 -15.37 6.16
CA THR A 2 -2.93 -13.92 6.02
C THR A 2 -1.89 -13.61 7.07
N ASP A 3 -0.62 -13.71 6.68
CA ASP A 3 0.51 -13.16 7.45
C ASP A 3 0.15 -11.69 7.78
N GLU A 4 -0.24 -11.45 9.04
CA GLU A 4 -1.01 -10.28 9.50
C GLU A 4 -0.32 -8.97 9.11
N LEU A 5 -0.85 -8.31 8.08
CA LEU A 5 -0.37 -7.01 7.67
C LEU A 5 -0.55 -6.02 8.84
N PRO A 6 0.46 -5.20 9.15
CA PRO A 6 0.34 -4.23 10.22
C PRO A 6 -0.78 -3.24 9.88
N PHE A 7 -1.65 -2.98 10.85
CA PHE A 7 -2.80 -2.09 10.71
C PHE A 7 -3.73 -2.49 9.56
N PRO A 8 -4.45 -3.62 9.65
CA PRO A 8 -5.28 -4.15 8.56
C PRO A 8 -6.29 -3.14 8.01
N GLU A 9 -6.81 -2.25 8.87
CA GLU A 9 -7.74 -1.20 8.51
C GLU A 9 -7.09 0.07 7.93
N SER A 10 -5.76 0.10 7.77
CA SER A 10 -5.07 1.27 7.21
C SER A 10 -5.44 1.47 5.74
N LEU A 11 -5.83 2.69 5.40
CA LEU A 11 -6.14 3.12 4.04
C LEU A 11 -4.95 2.96 3.08
N CYS A 12 -3.73 2.94 3.61
CA CYS A 12 -2.51 2.68 2.84
C CYS A 12 -2.54 1.36 2.06
N HIS A 13 -3.21 0.30 2.56
CA HIS A 13 -3.29 -1.00 1.88
C HIS A 13 -3.97 -0.93 0.51
N ARG A 14 -4.68 0.15 0.23
CA ARG A 14 -5.36 0.41 -1.04
C ARG A 14 -4.72 1.54 -1.84
N CYS A 15 -3.54 2.00 -1.44
CA CYS A 15 -2.84 3.12 -2.08
C CYS A 15 -1.72 2.62 -2.99
N ARG A 16 -1.62 3.15 -4.21
CA ARG A 16 -0.55 2.84 -5.17
C ARG A 16 0.85 3.23 -4.67
N HIS A 17 0.93 4.16 -3.72
CA HIS A 17 2.19 4.65 -3.17
C HIS A 17 2.75 3.78 -2.03
N LEU A 18 1.97 2.79 -1.54
CA LEU A 18 2.41 1.94 -0.44
C LEU A 18 3.57 1.02 -0.87
N ARG A 19 4.59 0.96 -0.03
CA ARG A 19 5.55 -0.14 0.02
C ARG A 19 5.49 -0.82 1.38
N ILE A 20 5.30 -2.13 1.38
CA ILE A 20 5.42 -2.93 2.60
C ILE A 20 6.89 -3.31 2.77
N VAL A 21 7.50 -2.89 3.87
CA VAL A 21 8.88 -3.23 4.21
C VAL A 21 8.87 -4.33 5.25
N ARG A 22 9.44 -5.50 4.91
CA ARG A 22 9.60 -6.64 5.81
C ARG A 22 11.07 -6.77 6.19
N SER A 23 11.36 -6.90 7.48
CA SER A 23 12.71 -7.14 8.00
C SER A 23 12.95 -8.63 8.22
N ALA A 24 14.21 -9.07 8.11
CA ALA A 24 14.62 -10.45 8.41
C ALA A 24 14.31 -10.87 9.85
N LYS A 25 14.12 -9.90 10.77
CA LYS A 25 13.72 -10.13 12.17
C LYS A 25 12.19 -10.24 12.37
N GLY A 26 11.40 -10.23 11.28
CA GLY A 26 9.94 -10.39 11.34
C GLY A 26 9.14 -9.10 11.49
N SER A 27 9.78 -7.94 11.66
CA SER A 27 9.06 -6.65 11.71
C SER A 27 8.54 -6.26 10.33
N CYS A 28 7.32 -5.73 10.27
CA CYS A 28 6.68 -5.25 9.05
C CYS A 28 6.24 -3.79 9.20
N PHE A 29 6.51 -2.96 8.18
CA PHE A 29 6.20 -1.53 8.19
C PHE A 29 5.49 -1.11 6.89
N LEU A 30 4.58 -0.13 7.00
CA LEU A 30 4.02 0.55 5.84
C LEU A 30 4.84 1.79 5.56
N MET A 31 5.41 1.89 4.36
CA MET A 31 6.23 3.01 3.92
C MET A 31 5.53 3.73 2.76
N CYS A 32 5.31 5.03 2.92
CA CYS A 32 4.80 5.87 1.84
C CYS A 32 5.93 6.23 0.87
N GLN A 33 5.74 5.99 -0.42
CA GLN A 33 6.69 6.35 -1.48
C GLN A 33 6.37 7.69 -2.15
N GLU A 34 5.31 8.38 -1.72
CA GLU A 34 4.95 9.70 -2.26
C GLU A 34 5.92 10.79 -1.74
N PRO A 35 6.72 11.45 -2.60
CA PRO A 35 7.80 12.35 -2.16
C PRO A 35 7.33 13.57 -1.38
N SER A 36 6.09 14.01 -1.61
CA SER A 36 5.48 15.18 -0.96
C SER A 36 4.92 14.89 0.45
N LEU A 37 5.01 13.64 0.91
CA LEU A 37 4.49 13.18 2.19
C LEU A 37 5.59 12.55 3.06
N PRO A 38 5.42 12.54 4.40
CA PRO A 38 6.31 11.79 5.27
C PRO A 38 6.33 10.30 4.92
N LYS A 39 7.53 9.70 4.89
CA LYS A 39 7.72 8.26 4.62
C LYS A 39 7.01 7.36 5.63
N TYR A 40 6.96 7.79 6.89
CA TYR A 40 6.34 7.07 8.01
C TYR A 40 5.34 8.00 8.70
N THR A 41 4.08 7.92 8.32
CA THR A 41 2.98 8.67 8.95
C THR A 41 2.54 8.01 10.25
N ALA A 42 1.77 8.71 11.07
CA ALA A 42 1.07 8.09 12.20
C ALA A 42 0.12 6.99 11.68
N GLN A 43 0.17 5.83 12.32
CA GLN A 43 -0.52 4.61 11.90
C GLN A 43 -1.55 4.19 12.97
N PRO A 44 -2.75 3.70 12.59
CA PRO A 44 -3.23 3.47 11.22
C PRO A 44 -3.57 4.77 10.47
N VAL A 45 -3.25 4.83 9.18
CA VAL A 45 -3.68 5.95 8.32
C VAL A 45 -5.16 5.77 7.99
N ARG A 46 -6.00 6.64 8.55
CA ARG A 46 -7.46 6.67 8.29
C ARG A 46 -7.85 7.66 7.19
N ALA A 47 -7.04 8.69 6.97
CA ALA A 47 -7.22 9.71 5.94
C ALA A 47 -5.86 10.16 5.40
N CYS A 48 -5.75 10.36 4.08
CA CYS A 48 -4.50 10.78 3.45
C CYS A 48 -4.76 11.67 2.24
N ARG A 49 -4.17 12.87 2.21
CA ARG A 49 -4.29 13.84 1.10
C ARG A 49 -3.66 13.37 -0.21
N GLY A 50 -2.69 12.47 -0.15
CA GLY A 50 -2.02 11.88 -1.32
C GLY A 50 -2.47 10.45 -1.59
N PHE A 51 -3.64 10.05 -1.09
CA PHE A 51 -4.20 8.74 -1.43
C PHE A 51 -4.47 8.68 -2.93
N ALA A 52 -3.96 7.64 -3.56
CA ALA A 52 -4.27 7.32 -4.94
C ALA A 52 -4.53 5.81 -5.03
N PRO A 53 -5.73 5.37 -5.45
CA PRO A 53 -6.01 3.96 -5.61
C PRO A 53 -5.10 3.36 -6.70
N PRO A 54 -4.77 2.05 -6.65
CA PRO A 54 -4.20 1.38 -7.80
C PRO A 54 -5.13 1.60 -9.00
N GLY A 55 -4.55 1.83 -10.18
CA GLY A 55 -5.34 1.97 -11.40
C GLY A 55 -6.23 0.74 -11.62
N PRO A 56 -7.29 0.86 -12.43
CA PRO A 56 -8.07 -0.32 -12.80
C PRO A 56 -7.11 -1.41 -13.30
N PRO A 57 -7.25 -2.68 -12.88
CA PRO A 57 -6.50 -3.75 -13.48
C PRO A 57 -6.77 -3.66 -14.98
N GLY A 58 -5.73 -3.34 -15.75
CA GLY A 58 -5.88 -3.03 -17.16
C GLY A 58 -6.65 -4.15 -17.85
N SER A 59 -7.59 -3.78 -18.73
CA SER A 59 -8.13 -4.68 -19.75
C SER A 59 -6.97 -5.26 -20.56
N GLY A 60 -6.37 -6.33 -20.06
CA GLY A 60 -5.37 -7.12 -20.75
C GLY A 60 -6.10 -8.05 -21.71
N ALA A 61 -6.08 -7.68 -22.99
CA ALA A 61 -6.07 -8.56 -24.15
C ALA A 61 -6.95 -9.83 -24.09
N LEU A 62 -8.16 -9.75 -24.66
CA LEU A 62 -8.71 -10.90 -25.37
C LEU A 62 -7.98 -10.99 -26.71
N GLY A 63 -6.82 -11.64 -26.69
CA GLY A 63 -6.17 -12.18 -27.88
C GLY A 63 -6.67 -13.61 -28.10
N THR A 64 -7.63 -13.76 -29.01
CA THR A 64 -8.08 -15.00 -29.69
C THR A 64 -8.98 -14.43 -30.77
N GLU A 65 -8.70 -14.49 -32.07
CA GLU A 65 -8.23 -15.58 -32.93
C GLU A 65 -7.94 -15.00 -34.33
#